data_AF-A0A1Y1X9I3-F1
#
_entry.id   AF-A0A1Y1X9I3-F1
#
_cell.length_a   1.000
_cell.length_b   1.000
_cell.length_c   1.000
_cell.angle_alpha   90.00
_cell.angle_beta   90.00
_cell.angle_gamma   90.00
#
_symmetry.space_group_name_H-M   'P 1'
#
loop_
_entity.id
_entity.type
_entity.pdbx_description
1 polymer ?
#
loop_
_entity_poly.entity_id
_entity_poly.type
_entity_poly.pdbx_seq_one_letter_code
_entity_poly.pdbx_strand_id
1 'polypeptide(L)'
;MRLYIASILVLTLAFLANFYNWFSFSELYQGISQKFYPQPVQNTLALVKPDAYNAGHLPAIRKRIQMEGFSIVMEKEMNGDKALMSVFYEEHKERPFFEELTNWMSSAPFYAMVLQKPDAIKSWRALMGPTNSHKARENSPSSIRAQFGKDGSENAVHGSDSPESASREIKLIFGSI
;
A
#
# COMPACT_ATOMS: atom_id res chain seq x y z
N MET A 1 -14.06 -21.77 1.81
CA MET A 1 -14.21 -22.98 2.65
C MET A 1 -12.87 -23.50 3.20
N ARG A 2 -11.83 -23.75 2.38
CA ARG A 2 -10.51 -24.21 2.85
C ARG A 2 -9.79 -23.27 3.85
N LEU A 3 -9.88 -21.95 3.67
CA LEU A 3 -9.22 -20.95 4.55
C LEU A 3 -9.89 -20.79 5.93
N TYR A 4 -11.21 -21.01 6.00
CA TYR A 4 -11.98 -20.90 7.25
C TYR A 4 -11.71 -22.10 8.17
N ILE A 5 -11.61 -23.30 7.60
CA ILE A 5 -11.30 -24.53 8.34
C ILE A 5 -9.87 -24.47 8.89
N ALA A 6 -8.91 -23.93 8.13
CA ALA A 6 -7.55 -23.71 8.62
C ALA A 6 -7.54 -22.78 9.84
N SER A 7 -8.24 -21.64 9.79
CA SER A 7 -8.27 -20.68 10.91
C SER A 7 -8.84 -21.25 12.21
N ILE A 8 -9.89 -22.07 12.13
CA ILE A 8 -10.50 -22.74 13.30
C ILE A 8 -9.57 -23.81 13.87
N LEU A 9 -8.90 -24.60 13.01
CA LEU A 9 -7.95 -25.63 13.45
C LEU A 9 -6.74 -25.03 14.18
N VAL A 10 -6.30 -23.85 13.76
CA VAL A 10 -5.18 -23.12 14.37
C VAL A 10 -5.55 -22.58 15.74
N LEU A 11 -6.75 -22.02 15.88
CA LEU A 11 -7.25 -21.55 17.18
C LEU A 11 -7.44 -22.70 18.17
N THR A 12 -7.96 -23.86 17.75
CA THR A 12 -8.15 -25.02 18.64
C THR A 12 -6.83 -25.68 19.04
N LEU A 13 -5.88 -25.83 18.11
CA LEU A 13 -4.55 -26.36 18.43
C LEU A 13 -3.76 -25.43 19.35
N ALA A 14 -3.88 -24.12 19.16
CA ALA A 14 -3.21 -23.16 20.03
C ALA A 14 -3.83 -23.10 21.44
N PHE A 15 -5.15 -23.31 21.56
CA PHE A 15 -5.83 -23.44 22.86
C PHE A 15 -5.38 -24.70 23.62
N LEU A 16 -5.21 -25.82 22.91
CA LEU A 16 -4.69 -27.08 23.47
C LEU A 16 -3.21 -26.96 23.85
N ALA A 17 -2.37 -26.32 23.03
CA ALA A 17 -0.95 -26.13 23.31
C ALA A 17 -0.70 -25.28 24.58
N ASN A 18 -1.51 -24.24 24.80
CA ASN A 18 -1.49 -23.42 26.01
C ASN A 18 -1.88 -24.22 27.27
N PHE A 19 -2.73 -25.25 27.12
CA PHE A 19 -3.19 -26.08 28.23
C PHE A 19 -2.12 -27.08 28.72
N TYR A 20 -1.16 -27.44 27.86
CA TYR A 20 -0.15 -28.46 28.14
C TYR A 20 1.30 -27.93 28.21
N ASN A 21 1.51 -26.61 28.17
CA ASN A 21 2.83 -25.97 28.29
C ASN A 21 3.90 -26.52 27.31
N TRP A 22 3.47 -27.06 26.17
CA TRP A 22 4.32 -27.87 25.31
C TRP A 22 5.19 -27.03 24.35
N PHE A 23 4.81 -25.78 24.07
CA PHE A 23 5.53 -24.81 23.23
C PHE A 23 4.99 -23.38 23.46
N SER A 24 5.77 -22.32 23.18
CA SER A 24 5.27 -20.94 23.23
C SER A 24 4.19 -20.73 22.15
N PHE A 25 3.03 -20.16 22.53
CA PHE A 25 1.95 -19.80 21.60
C PHE A 25 2.46 -18.98 20.41
N SER A 26 3.47 -18.12 20.62
CA SER A 26 4.06 -17.29 19.55
C SER A 26 4.76 -18.13 18.48
N GLU A 27 5.48 -19.17 18.86
CA GLU A 27 6.23 -20.03 17.95
C GLU A 27 5.29 -20.93 17.14
N LEU A 28 4.26 -21.46 17.79
CA LEU A 28 3.25 -22.32 17.15
C LEU A 28 2.40 -21.50 16.17
N TYR A 29 2.01 -20.28 16.54
CA TYR A 29 1.32 -19.35 15.67
C TYR A 29 2.19 -18.93 14.47
N GLN A 30 3.46 -18.58 14.69
CA GLN A 30 4.37 -18.25 13.59
C GLN A 30 4.61 -19.42 12.64
N GLY A 31 4.87 -20.62 13.16
CA GLY A 31 5.13 -21.80 12.34
C GLY A 31 3.91 -22.22 11.49
N ILE A 32 2.71 -22.13 12.07
CA ILE A 32 1.47 -22.36 11.34
C ILE A 32 1.21 -21.22 10.34
N SER A 33 1.39 -19.96 10.76
CA SER A 33 1.18 -18.80 9.89
C SER A 33 2.11 -18.84 8.69
N GLN A 34 3.40 -19.16 8.84
CA GLN A 34 4.31 -19.34 7.70
C GLN A 34 3.91 -20.50 6.80
N LYS A 35 3.37 -21.59 7.36
CA LYS A 35 2.94 -22.76 6.58
C LYS A 35 1.71 -22.46 5.71
N PHE A 36 0.80 -21.59 6.16
CA PHE A 36 -0.45 -21.27 5.44
C PHE A 36 -0.44 -19.90 4.74
N TYR A 37 0.37 -18.96 5.23
CA TYR A 37 0.65 -17.64 4.68
C TYR A 37 2.18 -17.51 4.52
N PRO A 38 2.77 -18.15 3.50
CA PRO A 38 4.21 -18.13 3.31
C PRO A 38 4.77 -16.74 2.96
N GLN A 39 3.89 -15.79 2.61
CA GLN A 39 4.31 -14.46 2.22
C GLN A 39 4.61 -13.59 3.44
N PRO A 40 5.78 -12.93 3.48
CA PRO A 40 6.12 -12.04 4.58
C PRO A 40 5.12 -10.90 4.65
N VAL A 41 4.76 -10.50 5.87
CA VAL A 41 4.02 -9.25 6.10
C VAL A 41 4.94 -8.10 5.66
N GLN A 42 4.44 -7.26 4.76
CA GLN A 42 5.16 -6.13 4.21
C GLN A 42 4.43 -4.83 4.55
N ASN A 43 5.20 -3.76 4.66
CA ASN A 43 4.69 -2.40 4.63
C ASN A 43 4.95 -1.81 3.24
N THR A 44 4.01 -1.04 2.71
CA THR A 44 4.18 -0.27 1.48
C THR A 44 3.65 1.14 1.66
N LEU A 45 4.24 2.12 0.98
CA LEU A 45 3.68 3.46 0.95
C LEU A 45 2.52 3.50 -0.06
N ALA A 46 1.45 4.18 0.33
CA ALA A 46 0.38 4.59 -0.56
C ALA A 46 0.17 6.10 -0.45
N LEU A 47 0.16 6.80 -1.60
CA LEU A 47 -0.27 8.19 -1.65
C LEU A 47 -1.58 8.28 -2.42
N VAL A 48 -2.53 9.06 -1.93
CA VAL A 48 -3.62 9.62 -2.71
C VAL A 48 -3.17 10.99 -3.17
N LYS A 49 -2.92 11.11 -4.47
CA LYS A 49 -2.30 12.28 -5.11
C LYS A 49 -3.27 13.47 -5.16
N PRO A 50 -2.78 14.70 -5.43
CA PRO A 50 -3.61 15.90 -5.36
C PRO A 50 -4.88 15.88 -6.22
N ASP A 51 -4.84 15.25 -7.40
CA ASP A 51 -6.00 15.11 -8.29
C ASP A 51 -7.15 14.35 -7.62
N ALA A 52 -6.86 13.19 -7.03
CA ALA A 52 -7.87 12.37 -6.37
C ALA A 52 -8.22 12.90 -4.97
N TYR A 53 -7.25 13.51 -4.27
CA TYR A 53 -7.47 14.04 -2.93
C TYR A 53 -8.42 15.24 -2.96
N ASN A 54 -8.13 16.22 -3.82
CA ASN A 54 -8.93 17.44 -3.95
C ASN A 54 -10.32 17.17 -4.59
N ALA A 55 -10.44 16.09 -5.38
CA ALA A 55 -11.73 15.62 -5.88
C ALA A 55 -12.57 14.88 -4.82
N GLY A 56 -12.09 14.77 -3.57
CA GLY A 56 -12.81 14.15 -2.47
C GLY A 56 -12.86 12.62 -2.55
N HIS A 57 -11.95 11.98 -3.27
CA HIS A 57 -11.97 10.53 -3.47
C HIS A 57 -11.31 9.71 -2.34
N LEU A 58 -10.68 10.37 -1.36
CA LEU A 58 -10.02 9.69 -0.24
C LEU A 58 -10.95 8.68 0.48
N PRO A 59 -12.19 9.01 0.87
CA PRO A 59 -13.04 8.05 1.58
C PRO A 59 -13.32 6.78 0.76
N ALA A 60 -13.52 6.91 -0.56
CA ALA A 60 -13.76 5.79 -1.45
C ALA A 60 -12.50 4.91 -1.61
N ILE A 61 -11.34 5.53 -1.82
CA ILE A 61 -10.05 4.83 -1.94
C ILE A 61 -9.72 4.10 -0.63
N ARG A 62 -9.88 4.78 0.51
CA ARG A 62 -9.62 4.21 1.84
C ARG A 62 -10.53 3.01 2.13
N LYS A 63 -11.82 3.12 1.80
CA LYS A 63 -12.76 2.00 1.91
C LYS A 63 -12.31 0.82 1.05
N ARG A 64 -11.85 1.07 -0.18
CA ARG A 64 -11.35 0.00 -1.06
C ARG A 64 -10.11 -0.67 -0.49
N ILE A 65 -9.15 0.08 0.04
CA ILE A 65 -7.96 -0.44 0.71
C ILE A 65 -8.34 -1.41 1.84
N GLN A 66 -9.28 -1.01 2.70
CA GLN A 66 -9.75 -1.85 3.80
C GLN A 66 -10.48 -3.12 3.32
N MET A 67 -11.34 -3.00 2.30
CA MET A 67 -12.04 -4.15 1.70
C MET A 67 -11.08 -5.17 1.10
N GLU A 68 -9.92 -4.73 0.62
CA GLU A 68 -8.87 -5.59 0.06
C GLU A 68 -7.94 -6.16 1.15
N GLY A 69 -8.28 -5.96 2.43
CA GLY A 69 -7.62 -6.57 3.58
C GLY A 69 -6.29 -5.93 3.98
N PHE A 70 -6.04 -4.69 3.59
CA PHE A 70 -4.90 -3.93 4.11
C PHE A 70 -5.24 -3.32 5.46
N SER A 71 -4.26 -3.34 6.36
CA SER A 71 -4.27 -2.48 7.55
C SER A 71 -3.61 -1.15 7.22
N ILE A 72 -4.20 -0.04 7.66
CA ILE A 72 -3.57 1.28 7.58
C ILE A 72 -2.91 1.52 8.93
N VAL A 73 -1.58 1.44 8.98
CA VAL A 73 -0.82 1.51 10.25
C VAL A 73 -0.39 2.93 10.60
N MET A 74 -0.23 3.78 9.59
CA MET A 74 0.01 5.22 9.75
C MET A 74 -0.67 5.96 8.60
N GLU A 75 -1.16 7.16 8.85
CA GLU A 75 -1.71 8.03 7.82
C GLU A 75 -1.59 9.50 8.22
N LYS A 76 -1.43 10.39 7.23
CA LYS A 76 -1.49 11.84 7.42
C LYS A 76 -1.76 12.56 6.11
N GLU A 77 -2.43 13.71 6.20
CA GLU A 77 -2.39 14.70 5.13
C GLU A 77 -1.00 15.37 5.11
N MET A 78 -0.51 15.68 3.90
CA MET A 78 0.75 16.38 3.70
C MET A 78 0.63 17.46 2.64
N ASN A 79 1.38 18.53 2.85
CA ASN A 79 1.76 19.49 1.83
C ASN A 79 3.25 19.32 1.58
N GLY A 80 3.62 18.71 0.45
CA GLY A 80 5.03 18.55 0.06
C GLY A 80 5.54 19.81 -0.62
N ASP A 81 6.70 20.30 -0.24
CA ASP A 81 7.40 21.29 -1.07
C ASP A 81 8.16 20.60 -2.21
N LYS A 82 8.61 21.42 -3.18
CA LYS A 82 9.35 20.91 -4.34
C LYS A 82 10.62 20.16 -3.94
N ALA A 83 11.32 20.62 -2.90
CA ALA A 83 12.56 19.98 -2.45
C ALA A 83 12.29 18.54 -1.97
N LEU A 84 11.27 18.35 -1.13
CA LEU A 84 10.85 17.04 -0.64
C LEU A 84 10.40 16.14 -1.80
N MET A 85 9.58 16.65 -2.72
CA MET A 85 9.08 15.85 -3.85
C MET A 85 10.20 15.49 -4.83
N SER A 86 11.20 16.34 -5.03
CA SER A 86 12.38 16.02 -5.84
C SER A 86 13.22 14.89 -5.22
N VAL A 87 13.38 14.88 -3.89
CA VAL A 87 14.04 13.76 -3.19
C VAL A 87 13.19 12.49 -3.28
N PHE A 88 11.87 12.61 -3.10
CA PHE A 88 10.96 11.48 -3.17
C PHE A 88 10.99 10.78 -4.54
N TYR A 89 11.05 11.55 -5.63
CA TYR A 89 11.06 11.03 -7.01
C TYR A 89 12.47 10.95 -7.62
N GLU A 90 13.55 10.96 -6.83
CA GLU A 90 14.93 11.08 -7.33
C GLU A 90 15.28 10.02 -8.41
N GLU A 91 14.74 8.81 -8.31
CA GLU A 91 14.93 7.74 -9.30
C GLU A 91 14.37 8.07 -10.69
N HIS A 92 13.54 9.10 -10.78
CA HIS A 92 12.97 9.60 -12.01
C HIS A 92 13.66 10.88 -12.50
N LYS A 93 14.72 11.37 -11.85
CA LYS A 93 15.37 12.66 -12.17
C LYS A 93 15.79 12.82 -13.64
N GLU A 94 16.13 11.73 -14.32
CA GLU A 94 16.54 11.74 -15.74
C GLU A 94 15.36 11.56 -16.70
N ARG A 95 14.14 11.38 -16.18
CA ARG A 95 12.93 11.21 -16.98
C ARG A 95 12.37 12.59 -17.37
N PRO A 96 11.85 12.73 -18.61
CA PRO A 96 11.35 14.02 -19.10
C PRO A 96 10.16 14.57 -18.28
N PHE A 97 9.44 13.70 -17.56
CA PHE A 97 8.29 14.07 -16.72
C PHE A 97 8.65 14.44 -15.27
N PHE A 98 9.92 14.41 -14.87
CA PHE A 98 10.32 14.61 -13.46
C PHE A 98 9.93 16.00 -12.92
N GLU A 99 10.24 17.05 -13.67
CA GLU A 99 9.92 18.43 -13.28
C GLU A 99 8.41 18.63 -13.15
N GLU A 100 7.64 18.14 -14.12
CA GLU A 100 6.19 18.23 -14.09
C GLU A 100 5.61 17.46 -12.90
N LEU A 101 6.07 16.22 -12.67
CA LEU A 101 5.61 15.37 -11.57
C LEU A 101 5.89 16.00 -10.20
N THR A 102 7.10 16.52 -9.99
CA THR A 102 7.50 17.11 -8.71
C THR A 102 6.80 18.45 -8.46
N ASN A 103 6.65 19.31 -9.49
CA ASN A 103 5.87 20.54 -9.39
C ASN A 103 4.40 20.24 -9.05
N TRP A 104 3.81 19.27 -9.72
CA TRP A 104 2.41 18.91 -9.51
C TRP A 104 2.16 18.31 -8.12
N MET A 105 3.00 17.37 -7.67
CA MET A 105 2.89 16.79 -6.33
C MET A 105 3.12 17.82 -5.20
N SER A 106 3.74 18.96 -5.52
CA SER A 106 3.96 20.08 -4.60
C SER A 106 2.93 21.20 -4.72
N SER A 107 1.95 21.08 -5.64
CA SER A 107 1.01 22.16 -5.94
C SER A 107 -0.18 22.24 -4.99
N ALA A 108 -0.49 21.15 -4.29
CA ALA A 108 -1.64 21.04 -3.41
C ALA A 108 -1.47 19.87 -2.42
N PRO A 109 -2.30 19.79 -1.36
CA PRO A 109 -2.22 18.70 -0.40
C PRO A 109 -2.42 17.32 -1.05
N PHE A 110 -1.79 16.31 -0.47
CA PHE A 110 -1.99 14.89 -0.77
C PHE A 110 -2.09 14.09 0.53
N TYR A 111 -2.58 12.85 0.44
CA TYR A 111 -2.76 11.99 1.61
C TYR A 111 -1.80 10.80 1.57
N ALA A 112 -0.99 10.64 2.61
CA ALA A 112 -0.03 9.54 2.73
C ALA A 112 -0.53 8.49 3.72
N MET A 113 -0.34 7.21 3.38
CA MET A 113 -0.67 6.06 4.22
C MET A 113 0.44 5.02 4.16
N VAL A 114 0.70 4.36 5.28
CA VAL A 114 1.46 3.11 5.30
C VAL A 114 0.49 1.95 5.38
N LEU A 115 0.52 1.10 4.36
CA LEU A 115 -0.35 -0.07 4.24
C LEU A 115 0.43 -1.32 4.62
N GLN A 116 -0.18 -2.17 5.45
CA GLN A 116 0.39 -3.43 5.90
C GLN A 116 -0.50 -4.62 5.53
N LYS A 117 0.13 -5.64 4.93
CA LYS A 117 -0.48 -6.93 4.55
C LYS A 117 0.61 -7.93 4.14
N PRO A 118 0.38 -9.25 4.20
CA PRO A 118 1.17 -10.20 3.41
C PRO A 118 1.21 -9.78 1.93
N ASP A 119 2.40 -9.71 1.33
CA ASP A 119 2.59 -9.24 -0.06
C ASP A 119 1.99 -7.83 -0.32
N ALA A 120 2.07 -6.92 0.65
CA ALA A 120 1.45 -5.60 0.55
C ALA A 120 1.85 -4.82 -0.71
N ILE A 121 3.14 -4.84 -1.08
CA ILE A 121 3.65 -4.09 -2.23
C ILE A 121 2.99 -4.58 -3.52
N LYS A 122 3.07 -5.89 -3.77
CA LYS A 122 2.47 -6.52 -4.95
C LYS A 122 0.96 -6.35 -4.98
N SER A 123 0.30 -6.55 -3.84
CA SER A 123 -1.15 -6.41 -3.69
C SER A 123 -1.59 -4.97 -3.97
N TRP A 124 -0.85 -3.97 -3.47
CA TRP A 124 -1.20 -2.57 -3.66
C TRP A 124 -1.04 -2.17 -5.12
N ARG A 125 0.06 -2.59 -5.77
CA ARG A 125 0.27 -2.37 -7.20
C ARG A 125 -0.84 -2.98 -8.07
N ALA A 126 -1.28 -4.19 -7.73
CA ALA A 126 -2.40 -4.82 -8.43
C ALA A 126 -3.71 -4.03 -8.25
N LEU A 127 -3.98 -3.55 -7.04
CA LEU A 127 -5.17 -2.75 -6.75
C LEU A 127 -5.16 -1.38 -7.43
N MET A 128 -3.99 -0.74 -7.51
CA MET A 128 -3.82 0.52 -8.24
C MET A 128 -4.08 0.36 -9.73
N GLY A 129 -3.58 -0.72 -10.34
CA GLY A 129 -3.66 -0.97 -11.78
C GLY A 129 -2.57 -0.25 -12.59
N PRO A 130 -2.63 -0.35 -13.94
CA PRO A 130 -1.65 0.26 -14.85
C PRO A 130 -1.42 1.74 -14.60
N THR A 131 -0.17 2.22 -14.72
CA THR A 131 0.21 3.62 -14.43
C THR A 131 -0.56 4.65 -15.26
N ASN A 132 -0.84 4.35 -16.53
CA ASN A 132 -1.67 5.21 -17.37
C ASN A 132 -3.15 4.86 -17.16
N SER A 133 -3.94 5.83 -16.73
CA SER A 133 -5.37 5.63 -16.41
C SER A 133 -6.23 5.23 -17.61
N HIS A 134 -5.89 5.61 -18.84
CA HIS A 134 -6.59 5.12 -20.03
C HIS A 134 -6.37 3.61 -20.20
N LYS A 135 -5.11 3.16 -20.10
CA LYS A 135 -4.79 1.73 -20.12
C LYS A 135 -5.39 0.98 -18.93
N ALA A 136 -5.49 1.64 -17.77
CA ALA A 136 -6.15 1.06 -16.61
C ALA A 136 -7.65 0.84 -16.86
N ARG A 137 -8.35 1.81 -17.48
CA ARG A 137 -9.75 1.66 -17.88
C ARG A 137 -9.98 0.51 -18.85
N GLU A 138 -9.04 0.25 -19.75
CA GLU A 138 -9.10 -0.87 -20.70
C GLU A 138 -8.81 -2.22 -20.02
N ASN A 139 -7.68 -2.32 -19.32
CA ASN A 139 -7.14 -3.61 -18.86
C ASN A 139 -7.59 -4.00 -17.45
N SER A 140 -7.99 -3.04 -16.63
CA SER A 140 -8.36 -3.25 -15.23
C SER A 140 -9.41 -2.20 -14.80
N PRO A 141 -10.64 -2.23 -15.36
CA PRO A 141 -11.63 -1.17 -15.18
C PRO A 141 -12.01 -0.91 -13.71
N SER A 142 -11.86 -1.91 -12.85
CA SER A 142 -12.16 -1.83 -11.41
C SER A 142 -10.97 -1.36 -10.55
N SER A 143 -9.81 -1.09 -11.15
CA SER A 143 -8.62 -0.58 -10.47
C SER A 143 -8.79 0.87 -10.03
N ILE A 144 -8.02 1.30 -9.04
CA ILE A 144 -8.10 2.68 -8.52
C ILE A 144 -7.76 3.70 -9.61
N ARG A 145 -6.73 3.45 -10.42
CA ARG A 145 -6.31 4.35 -11.50
C ARG A 145 -7.34 4.47 -12.61
N ALA A 146 -8.09 3.40 -12.88
CA ALA A 146 -9.18 3.42 -13.85
C ALA A 146 -10.36 4.29 -13.37
N GLN A 147 -10.72 4.17 -12.08
CA GLN A 147 -11.88 4.84 -11.49
C GLN A 147 -11.63 6.32 -11.19
N PHE A 148 -10.44 6.67 -10.74
CA PHE A 148 -10.17 8.01 -10.18
C PHE A 148 -9.07 8.79 -10.90
N GLY A 149 -8.27 8.13 -11.75
CA GLY A 149 -7.18 8.78 -12.45
C GLY A 149 -7.59 9.31 -13.83
N LYS A 150 -6.95 10.40 -14.24
CA LYS A 150 -7.19 11.08 -15.51
C LYS A 150 -6.30 10.51 -16.61
N ASP A 151 -4.99 10.53 -16.41
CA ASP A 151 -3.99 10.21 -17.45
C ASP A 151 -2.74 9.44 -16.92
N GLY A 152 -1.55 9.70 -17.47
CA GLY A 152 -0.29 9.06 -17.06
C GLY A 152 0.37 9.70 -15.83
N SER A 153 0.17 11.01 -15.61
CA SER A 153 0.75 11.79 -14.52
C SER A 153 -0.26 11.93 -13.38
N GLU A 154 -1.47 12.43 -13.71
CA GLU A 154 -2.63 12.56 -12.83
C GLU A 154 -3.38 11.23 -12.75
N ASN A 155 -2.74 10.24 -12.12
CA ASN A 155 -3.26 8.89 -12.02
C ASN A 155 -3.75 8.52 -10.62
N ALA A 156 -4.24 9.49 -9.84
CA ALA A 156 -4.86 9.34 -8.52
C ALA A 156 -3.99 8.80 -7.37
N VAL A 157 -3.13 7.81 -7.60
CA VAL A 157 -2.40 7.11 -6.53
C VAL A 157 -0.96 6.73 -6.89
N HIS A 158 -0.10 6.78 -5.87
CA HIS A 158 1.27 6.25 -5.88
C HIS A 158 1.37 5.02 -4.99
N GLY A 159 2.31 4.14 -5.31
CA GLY A 159 2.76 3.11 -4.40
C GLY A 159 4.15 2.61 -4.75
N SER A 160 4.87 2.20 -3.71
CA SER A 160 6.23 1.68 -3.85
C SER A 160 6.27 0.46 -4.77
N ASP A 161 7.39 0.27 -5.47
CA ASP A 161 7.57 -0.80 -6.45
C ASP A 161 8.38 -1.99 -5.95
N SER A 162 9.15 -1.79 -4.88
CA SER A 162 10.04 -2.76 -4.25
C SER A 162 10.08 -2.57 -2.73
N PRO A 163 10.54 -3.58 -1.95
CA PRO A 163 10.77 -3.43 -0.52
C PRO A 163 11.75 -2.30 -0.17
N GLU A 164 12.78 -2.12 -1.00
CA GLU A 164 13.79 -1.08 -0.85
C GLU A 164 13.18 0.31 -1.03
N SER A 165 12.40 0.51 -2.11
CA SER A 165 11.64 1.74 -2.34
C SER A 165 10.66 2.00 -1.21
N ALA A 166 9.91 0.98 -0.77
CA ALA A 166 8.96 1.12 0.33
C ALA A 166 9.64 1.59 1.62
N SER A 167 10.77 0.98 1.99
CA SER A 167 11.52 1.37 3.18
C SER A 167 12.01 2.83 3.09
N ARG A 168 12.62 3.22 1.96
CA ARG A 168 13.12 4.58 1.74
C ARG A 168 11.98 5.61 1.76
N GLU A 169 10.92 5.35 1.00
CA GLU A 169 9.77 6.25 0.86
C GLU A 169 9.03 6.42 2.19
N ILE A 170 8.78 5.34 2.92
CA ILE A 170 8.13 5.44 4.24
C ILE A 170 9.02 6.21 5.21
N LYS A 171 10.34 5.94 5.22
CA LYS A 171 11.28 6.68 6.07
C LYS A 171 11.29 8.17 5.77
N LEU A 172 11.25 8.54 4.49
CA LEU A 172 11.22 9.93 4.06
C LEU A 172 9.93 10.65 4.50
N ILE A 173 8.78 9.97 4.42
CA ILE A 173 7.47 10.57 4.72
C ILE A 173 7.12 10.52 6.21
N PHE A 174 7.36 9.40 6.90
CA PHE A 174 6.92 9.14 8.27
C PHE A 174 8.05 9.05 9.30
N GLY A 175 9.32 9.01 8.87
CA GLY A 175 10.44 8.73 9.76
C GLY A 175 10.60 7.24 10.07
N SER A 176 11.19 6.92 11.22
CA SER A 176 11.37 5.53 11.65
C SER A 176 10.04 4.90 12.08
N ILE A 177 9.79 3.67 11.64
CA ILE A 177 8.63 2.83 11.98
C ILE A 177 9.04 1.74 12.97
#